data_AF-A0AAJ5Z1F1-F1
#
_entry.id   AF-A0AAJ5Z1F1-F1
#
_cell.length_a   1.000
_cell.length_b   1.000
_cell.length_c   1.000
_cell.angle_alpha   90.00
_cell.angle_beta   90.00
_cell.angle_gamma   90.00
#
_symmetry.space_group_name_H-M   'P 1'
#
loop_
_entity.id
_entity.type
_entity.pdbx_description
1 polymer ?
#
loop_
_entity_poly.entity_id
_entity_poly.type
_entity_poly.pdbx_seq_one_letter_code
_entity_poly.pdbx_strand_id
1 'polypeptide(L)'
;MTVEQVNEALSLLRSQPSHYVVASISGRTFVLSNSDLVTLPRIRDVKLGDVLELDLVHEVGSRDYTLRAQDPAHGARNPEGGRFPLALVRNSEENTHSVRVATENLYKMTDPASIVPFSQSWAAKLIPSGLAHVGAALSRDIVRVQCVVVEHTKGPMERIEKFKRRKGYDKVITHKQPYTRVRVDSITLGTPQ
;
A
#
# COMPACT_ATOMS: atom_id res chain seq x y z
N MET A 1 17.83 2.30 18.91
CA MET A 1 16.84 3.35 19.19
C MET A 1 15.47 2.71 19.10
N THR A 2 14.77 2.62 20.22
CA THR A 2 13.41 2.06 20.30
C THR A 2 12.43 3.22 20.11
N VAL A 3 11.71 3.21 18.99
CA VAL A 3 10.60 4.13 18.70
C VAL A 3 9.34 3.57 19.32
N GLU A 4 8.85 4.20 20.38
CA GLU A 4 7.67 3.71 21.12
C GLU A 4 6.37 4.37 20.62
N GLN A 5 6.47 5.59 20.08
CA GLN A 5 5.33 6.42 19.69
C GLN A 5 5.24 6.65 18.17
N VAL A 6 4.01 6.73 17.65
CA VAL A 6 3.74 7.02 16.23
C VAL A 6 4.26 8.40 15.82
N ASN A 7 4.18 9.38 16.72
CA ASN A 7 4.70 10.72 16.47
C ASN A 7 6.20 10.68 16.13
N GLU A 8 7.00 9.97 16.94
CA GLU A 8 8.43 9.85 16.71
C GLU A 8 8.71 9.17 15.35
N ALA A 9 7.97 8.11 15.00
CA ALA A 9 8.07 7.46 13.70
C ALA A 9 7.76 8.43 12.53
N LEU A 10 6.72 9.26 12.68
CA LEU A 10 6.36 10.29 11.69
C LEU A 10 7.42 11.38 11.61
N SER A 11 8.04 11.77 12.73
CA SER A 11 9.13 12.76 12.74
C SER A 11 10.35 12.26 11.96
N LEU A 12 10.71 10.97 12.10
CA LEU A 12 11.79 10.34 11.36
C LEU A 12 11.47 10.25 9.87
N LEU A 13 10.24 9.88 9.49
CA LEU A 13 9.81 9.91 8.10
C LEU A 13 9.86 11.33 7.53
N ARG A 14 9.39 12.35 8.26
CA ARG A 14 9.41 13.76 7.85
C ARG A 14 10.81 14.33 7.69
N SER A 15 11.81 13.80 8.42
CA SER A 15 13.21 14.23 8.28
C SER A 15 13.78 13.93 6.89
N GLN A 16 13.17 13.01 6.16
CA GLN A 16 13.61 12.59 4.84
C GLN A 16 12.90 13.39 3.72
N PRO A 17 13.57 13.63 2.58
CA PRO A 17 13.07 14.54 1.55
C PRO A 17 11.96 13.95 0.66
N SER A 18 11.95 12.62 0.47
CA SER A 18 11.06 11.95 -0.48
C SER A 18 10.34 10.77 0.14
N HIS A 19 9.06 10.62 -0.17
CA HIS A 19 8.21 9.54 0.34
C HIS A 19 7.57 8.76 -0.79
N TYR A 20 7.42 7.45 -0.57
CA TYR A 20 6.60 6.57 -1.40
C TYR A 20 5.52 5.94 -0.54
N VAL A 21 4.47 5.47 -1.19
CA VAL A 21 3.34 4.81 -0.56
C VAL A 21 3.02 3.53 -1.30
N VAL A 22 2.68 2.49 -0.56
CA VAL A 22 2.07 1.29 -1.11
C VAL A 22 0.57 1.33 -0.81
N ALA A 23 -0.25 1.45 -1.85
CA ALA A 23 -1.70 1.58 -1.71
C ALA A 23 -2.44 0.63 -2.64
N SER A 24 -3.62 0.18 -2.22
CA SER A 24 -4.52 -0.63 -3.04
C SER A 24 -5.55 0.24 -3.75
N ILE A 25 -5.59 0.16 -5.09
CA ILE A 25 -6.55 0.86 -5.92
C ILE A 25 -7.25 -0.16 -6.83
N SER A 26 -8.58 -0.18 -6.79
CA SER A 26 -9.40 -1.11 -7.61
C SER A 26 -8.99 -2.60 -7.46
N GLY A 27 -8.57 -3.00 -6.27
CA GLY A 27 -8.18 -4.39 -5.95
C GLY A 27 -6.75 -4.78 -6.38
N ARG A 28 -5.92 -3.82 -6.80
CA ARG A 28 -4.50 -4.04 -7.11
C ARG A 28 -3.64 -3.11 -6.26
N THR A 29 -2.48 -3.61 -5.84
CA THR A 29 -1.49 -2.82 -5.10
C THR A 29 -0.59 -2.05 -6.05
N PHE A 30 -0.28 -0.82 -5.69
CA PHE A 30 0.62 0.06 -6.42
C PHE A 30 1.63 0.67 -5.46
N VAL A 31 2.88 0.78 -5.92
CA VAL A 31 3.90 1.63 -5.28
C VAL A 31 3.82 2.98 -5.97
N LEU A 32 3.59 4.02 -5.20
CA LEU A 32 3.27 5.37 -5.65
C LEU A 32 4.23 6.36 -5.03
N SER A 33 4.82 7.22 -5.84
CA SER A 33 5.55 8.41 -5.41
C SER A 33 4.80 9.67 -5.84
N ASN A 34 5.24 10.82 -5.35
CA ASN A 34 4.62 12.09 -5.74
C ASN A 34 4.74 12.29 -7.26
N SER A 35 3.66 12.73 -7.90
CA SER A 35 3.57 13.00 -9.35
C SER A 35 3.59 11.78 -10.26
N ASP A 36 3.53 10.56 -9.72
CA ASP A 36 3.36 9.35 -10.53
C ASP A 36 2.00 9.31 -11.23
N LEU A 37 1.98 8.76 -12.44
CA LEU A 37 0.79 8.63 -13.27
C LEU A 37 0.42 7.16 -13.45
N VAL A 38 -0.70 6.77 -12.86
CA VAL A 38 -1.16 5.37 -12.81
C VAL A 38 -2.36 5.16 -13.71
N THR A 39 -2.34 4.05 -14.45
CA THR A 39 -3.47 3.63 -15.28
C THR A 39 -4.31 2.60 -14.53
N LEU A 40 -5.56 2.95 -14.26
CA LEU A 40 -6.50 2.15 -13.50
C LEU A 40 -7.62 1.62 -14.41
N PRO A 41 -8.26 0.50 -14.03
CA PRO A 41 -9.56 0.13 -14.59
C PRO A 41 -10.53 1.32 -14.52
N ARG A 42 -11.46 1.40 -15.48
CA ARG A 42 -12.40 2.53 -15.55
C ARG A 42 -13.19 2.69 -14.25
N ILE A 43 -12.95 3.79 -13.55
CA ILE A 43 -13.74 4.21 -12.39
C ILE A 43 -15.04 4.83 -12.92
N ARG A 44 -16.17 4.47 -12.32
CA ARG A 44 -17.49 5.02 -12.66
C ARG A 44 -17.68 6.35 -11.94
N ASP A 45 -18.45 7.24 -12.57
CA ASP A 45 -18.94 8.48 -11.96
C ASP A 45 -17.88 9.49 -11.48
N VAL A 46 -16.63 9.31 -11.91
CA VAL A 46 -15.54 10.28 -11.69
C VAL A 46 -15.34 11.12 -12.94
N LYS A 47 -15.15 12.43 -12.76
CA LYS A 47 -14.88 13.40 -13.81
C LYS A 47 -13.38 13.72 -13.87
N LEU A 48 -12.98 14.34 -14.98
CA LEU A 48 -11.63 14.87 -15.13
C LEU A 48 -11.42 16.03 -14.15
N GLY A 49 -10.30 16.01 -13.44
CA GLY A 49 -9.96 16.99 -12.41
C GLY A 49 -10.46 16.67 -11.01
N ASP A 50 -11.25 15.61 -10.81
CA ASP A 50 -11.69 15.21 -9.47
C ASP A 50 -10.49 14.75 -8.63
N VAL A 51 -10.51 15.13 -7.35
CA VAL A 51 -9.51 14.72 -6.35
C VAL A 51 -10.02 13.49 -5.61
N LEU A 52 -9.28 12.40 -5.70
CA LEU A 52 -9.52 11.13 -5.03
C LEU A 52 -8.58 11.01 -3.83
N GLU A 53 -9.13 10.77 -2.65
CA GLU A 53 -8.35 10.40 -1.47
C GLU A 53 -8.26 8.87 -1.39
N LEU A 54 -7.05 8.34 -1.18
CA LEU A 54 -6.85 6.89 -1.10
C LEU A 54 -7.19 6.38 0.30
N ASP A 55 -8.13 5.42 0.38
CA ASP A 55 -8.54 4.81 1.65
C ASP A 55 -7.59 3.71 2.12
N LEU A 56 -7.10 2.89 1.19
CA LEU A 56 -6.33 1.69 1.49
C LEU A 56 -4.84 1.93 1.27
N VAL A 57 -4.22 2.62 2.23
CA VAL A 57 -2.78 2.84 2.28
C VAL A 57 -2.15 1.81 3.22
N HIS A 58 -1.30 0.94 2.70
CA HIS A 58 -0.70 -0.17 3.46
C HIS A 58 0.64 0.19 4.09
N GLU A 59 1.46 0.92 3.33
CA GLU A 59 2.81 1.31 3.76
C GLU A 59 3.10 2.72 3.30
N VAL A 60 3.86 3.44 4.12
CA VAL A 60 4.45 4.73 3.76
C VAL A 60 5.92 4.67 4.12
N GLY A 61 6.77 4.92 3.13
CA GLY A 61 8.20 4.81 3.31
C GLY A 61 8.96 5.98 2.74
N SER A 62 10.20 6.05 3.14
CA SER A 62 11.24 6.88 2.57
C SER A 62 12.47 5.99 2.33
N ARG A 63 13.63 6.61 2.07
CA ARG A 63 14.89 5.90 1.82
C ARG A 63 15.25 4.97 2.98
N ASP A 64 15.24 5.51 4.20
CA ASP A 64 15.79 4.82 5.38
C ASP A 64 14.71 4.29 6.33
N TYR A 65 13.46 4.77 6.22
CA TYR A 65 12.38 4.47 7.16
C TYR A 65 11.12 4.03 6.42
N THR A 66 10.43 3.00 6.92
CA THR A 66 9.16 2.53 6.36
C THR A 66 8.16 2.25 7.47
N LEU A 67 7.05 2.97 7.48
CA LEU A 67 5.92 2.72 8.38
C LEU A 67 4.87 1.86 7.68
N ARG A 68 4.44 0.79 8.33
CA ARG A 68 3.53 -0.22 7.75
C ARG A 68 2.34 -0.46 8.66
N ALA A 69 1.17 -0.69 8.06
CA ALA A 69 -0.07 -1.03 8.75
C ALA A 69 -0.11 -2.46 9.33
N GLN A 70 0.90 -3.27 9.04
CA GLN A 70 1.09 -4.58 9.65
C GLN A 70 2.56 -4.97 9.53
N ASP A 71 3.03 -5.89 10.38
CA ASP A 71 4.35 -6.51 10.22
C ASP A 71 4.23 -7.77 9.33
N PRO A 72 5.00 -7.89 8.22
CA PRO A 72 4.99 -9.08 7.37
C PRO A 72 5.33 -10.37 8.11
N ALA A 73 6.16 -10.29 9.15
CA ALA A 73 6.66 -11.47 9.86
C ALA A 73 5.58 -12.16 10.71
N HIS A 74 4.46 -11.49 10.99
CA HIS A 74 3.37 -12.00 11.82
C HIS A 74 2.11 -12.38 11.00
N GLY A 75 2.20 -12.32 9.67
CA GLY A 75 1.11 -12.66 8.76
C GLY A 75 0.82 -14.16 8.69
N ALA A 76 -0.35 -14.54 9.21
CA ALA A 76 -1.15 -15.72 8.82
C ALA A 76 -0.91 -17.10 9.46
N ARG A 77 -0.06 -17.29 10.48
CA ARG A 77 0.15 -18.65 11.06
C ARG A 77 -0.22 -18.91 12.52
N ASN A 78 -0.53 -17.90 13.33
CA ASN A 78 -1.06 -18.12 14.68
C ASN A 78 -2.48 -17.52 14.79
N PRO A 79 -3.50 -18.29 15.21
CA PRO A 79 -4.86 -17.77 15.50
C PRO A 79 -4.89 -16.69 16.60
N GLU A 80 -3.81 -16.56 17.36
CA GLU A 80 -3.63 -15.55 18.41
C GLU A 80 -2.57 -14.48 18.01
N GLY A 81 -2.10 -14.49 16.76
CA GLY A 81 -0.96 -13.71 16.29
C GLY A 81 -1.32 -12.38 15.63
N GLY A 82 -0.87 -11.28 16.23
CA GLY A 82 -0.59 -10.02 15.53
C GLY A 82 -1.53 -8.85 15.84
N ARG A 83 -1.81 -8.56 17.11
CA ARG A 83 -2.63 -7.40 17.53
C ARG A 83 -1.89 -6.05 17.53
N PHE A 84 -0.83 -5.89 16.73
CA PHE A 84 -0.14 -4.60 16.61
C PHE A 84 -0.10 -4.15 15.14
N PRO A 85 -0.87 -3.09 14.79
CA PRO A 85 -1.07 -2.68 13.40
C PRO A 85 0.03 -1.75 12.89
N LEU A 86 1.11 -1.45 13.62
CA LEU A 86 2.10 -0.48 13.14
C LEU A 86 3.53 -0.96 13.37
N ALA A 87 4.28 -1.05 12.28
CA ALA A 87 5.70 -1.42 12.28
C ALA A 87 6.51 -0.37 11.52
N LEU A 88 7.55 0.17 12.16
CA LEU A 88 8.55 1.03 11.54
C LEU A 88 9.80 0.22 11.23
N VAL A 89 10.20 0.12 9.97
CA VAL A 89 11.43 -0.55 9.54
C VAL A 89 12.48 0.51 9.22
N ARG A 90 13.68 0.36 9.79
CA ARG A 90 14.85 1.15 9.40
C ARG A 90 15.74 0.32 8.47
N ASN A 91 15.96 0.81 7.26
CA ASN A 91 16.87 0.22 6.27
C ASN A 91 18.22 0.96 6.35
N SER A 92 19.18 0.41 7.11
CA SER A 92 20.58 0.87 7.12
C SER A 92 21.47 -0.26 6.61
N GLU A 93 22.54 0.07 5.87
CA GLU A 93 23.50 -0.90 5.33
C GLU A 93 24.08 -1.82 6.40
N GLU A 94 24.20 -1.33 7.64
CA GLU A 94 24.79 -2.07 8.74
C GLU A 94 23.80 -2.97 9.51
N ASN A 95 22.50 -2.63 9.53
CA ASN A 95 21.50 -3.44 10.24
C ASN A 95 20.04 -3.01 9.98
N THR A 96 19.20 -3.92 9.47
CA THR A 96 17.75 -3.71 9.30
C THR A 96 17.03 -3.94 10.62
N HIS A 97 16.43 -2.90 11.19
CA HIS A 97 15.70 -3.02 12.46
C HIS A 97 14.21 -2.71 12.25
N SER A 98 13.34 -3.64 12.65
CA SER A 98 11.91 -3.38 12.78
C SER A 98 11.57 -2.98 14.21
N VAL A 99 11.00 -1.80 14.37
CA VAL A 99 10.48 -1.29 15.64
C VAL A 99 8.96 -1.34 15.61
N ARG A 100 8.37 -1.87 16.69
CA ARG A 100 6.93 -1.86 16.90
C ARG A 100 6.52 -0.50 17.43
N VAL A 101 5.60 0.16 16.73
CA VAL A 101 5.15 1.50 17.08
C VAL A 101 3.76 1.39 17.67
N ALA A 102 3.58 1.82 18.91
CA ALA A 102 2.28 1.75 19.56
C ALA A 102 1.49 3.05 19.37
N THR A 103 0.19 2.92 19.13
CA THR A 103 -0.76 4.04 19.31
C THR A 103 -1.26 4.05 20.75
N GLU A 104 -1.31 5.21 21.40
CA GLU A 104 -1.80 5.38 22.77
C GLU A 104 -3.22 4.79 22.99
N ASN A 105 -4.08 4.87 21.96
CA ASN A 105 -5.41 4.26 21.98
C ASN A 105 -5.40 2.72 22.04
N LEU A 106 -4.33 2.07 21.58
CA LEU A 106 -4.20 0.62 21.55
C LEU A 106 -3.62 0.08 22.88
N TYR A 107 -2.78 0.87 23.57
CA TYR A 107 -2.27 0.54 24.91
C TYR A 107 -3.37 0.50 25.97
N LYS A 108 -4.39 1.37 25.87
CA LYS A 108 -5.53 1.35 26.80
C LYS A 108 -6.35 0.06 26.75
N MET A 109 -6.16 -0.80 25.73
CA MET A 109 -6.95 -2.02 25.53
C MET A 109 -6.14 -3.33 25.61
N THR A 110 -4.82 -3.34 25.87
CA THR A 110 -4.00 -4.56 25.66
C THR A 110 -3.03 -4.90 26.79
N ASP A 111 -3.01 -6.16 27.21
CA ASP A 111 -2.14 -6.69 28.28
C ASP A 111 -0.66 -6.85 27.86
N PRO A 112 0.31 -6.48 28.73
CA PRO A 112 1.75 -6.45 28.44
C PRO A 112 2.41 -7.83 28.25
N ALA A 113 1.72 -8.92 28.59
CA ALA A 113 2.22 -10.29 28.43
C ALA A 113 2.22 -10.80 26.96
N SER A 114 1.75 -9.99 26.01
CA SER A 114 1.51 -10.38 24.61
C SER A 114 2.68 -10.11 23.63
N ILE A 115 3.84 -9.69 24.11
CA ILE A 115 4.97 -9.20 23.28
C ILE A 115 6.06 -10.29 23.13
N VAL A 116 6.35 -10.77 21.90
CA VAL A 116 7.37 -11.83 21.62
C VAL A 116 8.36 -11.48 20.47
N PRO A 117 9.59 -12.08 20.43
CA PRO A 117 10.65 -11.77 19.45
C PRO A 117 10.54 -12.48 18.07
N PHE A 118 11.41 -12.07 17.12
CA PHE A 118 11.41 -12.41 15.68
C PHE A 118 11.69 -13.89 15.34
N SER A 119 11.06 -14.42 14.29
CA SER A 119 11.22 -15.80 13.80
C SER A 119 11.92 -15.88 12.42
N GLN A 120 12.85 -16.83 12.26
CA GLN A 120 13.73 -16.99 11.08
C GLN A 120 13.15 -17.89 9.95
N SER A 121 11.83 -17.90 9.73
CA SER A 121 11.23 -18.87 8.79
C SER A 121 11.30 -18.49 7.29
N TRP A 122 11.34 -19.50 6.41
CA TRP A 122 11.44 -19.38 4.94
C TRP A 122 10.26 -18.66 4.26
N ALA A 123 9.05 -18.76 4.81
CA ALA A 123 7.86 -18.11 4.23
C ALA A 123 7.93 -16.57 4.34
N ALA A 124 8.62 -16.06 5.37
CA ALA A 124 8.90 -14.63 5.53
C ALA A 124 9.88 -14.08 4.47
N LYS A 125 10.58 -14.96 3.73
CA LYS A 125 11.51 -14.60 2.64
C LYS A 125 10.86 -14.51 1.26
N LEU A 126 9.67 -15.08 1.05
CA LEU A 126 9.08 -15.30 -0.29
C LEU A 126 7.96 -14.35 -0.69
N ILE A 127 7.37 -13.61 0.24
CA ILE A 127 6.47 -12.51 -0.12
C ILE A 127 7.40 -11.32 -0.41
N PRO A 128 7.41 -10.74 -1.63
CA PRO A 128 8.07 -9.46 -1.83
C PRO A 128 7.56 -8.55 -0.74
N SER A 129 8.46 -7.91 -0.01
CA SER A 129 8.22 -7.17 1.23
C SER A 129 7.13 -6.08 1.12
N GLY A 130 6.46 -5.87 -0.02
CA GLY A 130 5.30 -4.98 -0.21
C GLY A 130 3.92 -5.65 -0.35
N LEU A 131 3.78 -6.98 -0.26
CA LEU A 131 2.48 -7.67 -0.51
C LEU A 131 1.86 -8.34 0.74
N ALA A 132 2.54 -8.31 1.88
CA ALA A 132 2.07 -8.94 3.13
C ALA A 132 0.97 -8.13 3.86
N HIS A 133 0.58 -6.97 3.31
CA HIS A 133 -0.29 -5.99 3.97
C HIS A 133 -1.69 -5.87 3.35
N VAL A 134 -2.05 -6.77 2.42
CA VAL A 134 -3.33 -6.75 1.70
C VAL A 134 -4.48 -6.99 2.70
N GLY A 135 -4.92 -5.93 3.37
CA GLY A 135 -6.02 -5.95 4.34
C GLY A 135 -5.92 -4.90 5.45
N ALA A 136 -4.71 -4.58 5.93
CA ALA A 136 -4.51 -3.57 6.95
C ALA A 136 -4.16 -2.22 6.30
N ALA A 137 -4.82 -1.14 6.72
CA ALA A 137 -4.59 0.20 6.22
C ALA A 137 -4.16 1.15 7.36
N LEU A 138 -3.26 2.08 7.04
CA LEU A 138 -2.90 3.19 7.91
C LEU A 138 -4.11 4.12 8.06
N SER A 139 -4.28 4.69 9.26
CA SER A 139 -5.32 5.72 9.47
C SER A 139 -5.02 6.96 8.61
N ARG A 140 -6.08 7.63 8.15
CA ARG A 140 -6.01 8.92 7.45
C ARG A 140 -5.30 10.00 8.26
N ASP A 141 -5.32 9.86 9.59
CA ASP A 141 -4.60 10.77 10.51
C ASP A 141 -3.09 10.60 10.39
N ILE A 142 -2.61 9.40 10.04
CA ILE A 142 -1.18 9.08 9.91
C ILE A 142 -0.70 9.47 8.53
N VAL A 143 -1.42 9.13 7.46
CA VAL A 143 -1.08 9.54 6.09
C VAL A 143 -2.34 9.81 5.27
N ARG A 144 -2.30 10.93 4.56
CA ARG A 144 -3.28 11.30 3.53
C ARG A 144 -2.60 11.28 2.17
N VAL A 145 -3.18 10.54 1.23
CA VAL A 145 -2.73 10.53 -0.17
C VAL A 145 -3.85 11.01 -1.05
N GLN A 146 -3.58 12.08 -1.79
CA GLN A 146 -4.51 12.66 -2.74
C GLN A 146 -4.01 12.43 -4.15
N CYS A 147 -4.95 12.10 -5.03
CA CYS A 147 -4.70 11.84 -6.43
C CYS A 147 -5.71 12.59 -7.30
N VAL A 148 -5.29 13.10 -8.45
CA VAL A 148 -6.16 13.81 -9.38
C VAL A 148 -6.44 12.93 -10.60
N VAL A 149 -7.69 12.89 -11.04
CA VAL A 149 -8.05 12.23 -12.30
C VAL A 149 -7.62 13.09 -13.47
N VAL A 150 -6.63 12.61 -14.23
CA VAL A 150 -6.06 13.35 -15.36
C VAL A 150 -6.87 13.12 -16.63
N GLU A 151 -7.10 11.86 -16.99
CA GLU A 151 -7.80 11.53 -18.23
C GLU A 151 -8.56 10.21 -18.15
N HIS A 152 -9.58 10.09 -18.99
CA HIS A 152 -10.22 8.84 -19.29
C HIS A 152 -9.81 8.40 -20.70
N THR A 153 -9.02 7.35 -20.77
CA THR A 153 -8.47 6.86 -22.04
C THR A 153 -9.05 5.49 -22.40
N LYS A 154 -8.75 5.02 -23.60
CA LYS A 154 -9.04 3.65 -24.04
C LYS A 154 -7.75 3.01 -24.50
N GLY A 155 -7.56 1.74 -24.15
CA GLY A 155 -6.43 0.94 -24.62
C GLY A 155 -6.42 0.73 -26.13
N PRO A 156 -5.39 0.04 -26.64
CA PRO A 156 -5.38 -0.45 -28.02
C PRO A 156 -6.59 -1.34 -28.28
N MET A 157 -7.01 -1.42 -29.54
CA MET A 157 -8.11 -2.31 -29.93
C MET A 157 -7.62 -3.76 -29.91
N GLU A 158 -8.15 -4.56 -29.00
CA GLU A 158 -7.87 -6.00 -28.94
C GLU A 158 -8.79 -6.74 -29.93
N ARG A 159 -8.20 -7.59 -30.75
CA ARG A 159 -8.90 -8.40 -31.77
C ARG A 159 -8.65 -9.88 -31.47
N ILE A 160 -9.67 -10.54 -30.92
CA ILE A 160 -9.63 -11.96 -30.54
C ILE A 160 -10.35 -12.75 -31.63
N GLU A 161 -9.62 -13.60 -32.34
CA GLU A 161 -10.18 -14.51 -33.33
C GLU A 161 -10.58 -15.83 -32.65
N LYS A 162 -11.87 -16.15 -32.69
CA LYS A 162 -12.42 -17.40 -32.18
C LYS A 162 -12.68 -18.34 -33.35
N PHE A 163 -11.87 -19.38 -33.45
CA PHE A 163 -11.92 -20.33 -34.55
C PHE A 163 -12.19 -21.76 -34.05
N LYS A 164 -12.99 -22.54 -34.80
CA LYS A 164 -13.19 -23.97 -34.56
C LYS A 164 -13.03 -24.77 -35.85
N ARG A 165 -12.07 -25.70 -35.83
CA ARG A 165 -11.70 -26.55 -36.97
C ARG A 165 -12.88 -27.41 -37.48
N ARG A 166 -13.07 -27.47 -38.80
CA ARG A 166 -14.11 -28.27 -39.49
C ARG A 166 -15.53 -28.02 -38.98
N LYS A 167 -15.78 -26.83 -38.44
CA LYS A 167 -17.12 -26.42 -37.98
C LYS A 167 -17.59 -25.12 -38.63
N GLY A 168 -16.81 -24.57 -39.57
CA GLY A 168 -17.12 -23.29 -40.23
C GLY A 168 -17.22 -22.11 -39.27
N TYR A 169 -16.80 -22.29 -38.01
CA TYR A 169 -16.91 -21.27 -36.98
C TYR A 169 -15.61 -20.49 -36.94
N ASP A 170 -15.70 -19.24 -37.36
CA ASP A 170 -14.66 -18.23 -37.27
C ASP A 170 -15.33 -16.90 -36.89
N LYS A 171 -14.93 -16.31 -35.77
CA LYS A 171 -15.51 -15.08 -35.25
C LYS A 171 -14.43 -14.16 -34.71
N VAL A 172 -14.31 -13.00 -35.32
CA VAL A 172 -13.48 -11.90 -34.81
C VAL A 172 -14.27 -11.13 -33.76
N ILE A 173 -13.76 -11.05 -32.55
CA ILE A 173 -14.31 -10.23 -31.46
C ILE A 173 -13.34 -9.08 -31.21
N THR A 174 -13.81 -7.86 -31.41
CA THR A 174 -13.05 -6.67 -31.07
C THR A 174 -13.53 -6.11 -29.75
N HIS A 175 -12.61 -5.61 -28.94
CA HIS A 175 -12.96 -4.86 -27.75
C HIS A 175 -11.91 -3.79 -27.45
N LYS A 176 -12.36 -2.66 -26.91
CA LYS A 176 -11.49 -1.52 -26.60
C LYS A 176 -11.66 -1.16 -25.13
N GLN A 177 -10.69 -1.56 -24.31
CA GLN A 177 -10.79 -1.44 -22.86
C GLN A 177 -10.74 0.04 -22.41
N PRO A 178 -11.69 0.52 -21.58
CA PRO A 178 -11.63 1.85 -21.01
C PRO A 178 -10.75 1.88 -19.75
N TYR A 179 -9.98 2.94 -19.59
CA TYR A 179 -9.11 3.17 -18.44
C TYR A 179 -9.31 4.58 -17.87
N THR A 180 -8.85 4.77 -16.64
CA THR A 180 -8.74 6.09 -16.01
C THR A 180 -7.29 6.29 -15.59
N ARG A 181 -6.69 7.40 -16.00
CA ARG A 181 -5.36 7.77 -15.57
C ARG A 181 -5.47 8.75 -14.42
N VAL A 182 -4.76 8.44 -13.36
CA VAL A 182 -4.79 9.16 -12.11
C VAL A 182 -3.35 9.54 -11.76
N ARG A 183 -3.13 10.81 -11.43
CA ARG A 183 -1.84 11.34 -10.99
C ARG A 183 -1.83 11.46 -9.49
N VAL A 184 -0.76 11.04 -8.83
CA VAL A 184 -0.56 11.30 -7.41
C VAL A 184 -0.23 12.77 -7.25
N ASP A 185 -1.02 13.48 -6.45
CA ASP A 185 -0.89 14.93 -6.27
C ASP A 185 -0.02 15.26 -5.06
N SER A 186 -0.37 14.68 -3.92
CA SER A 186 0.37 14.89 -2.68
C SER A 186 0.29 13.68 -1.75
N ILE A 187 1.37 13.49 -1.00
CA ILE A 187 1.47 12.53 0.10
C ILE A 187 1.75 13.35 1.34
N THR A 188 0.77 13.50 2.21
CA THR A 188 0.87 14.28 3.45
C THR A 188 0.96 13.35 4.65
N LEU A 189 2.02 13.49 5.43
CA LEU A 189 2.19 12.80 6.70
C LEU A 189 1.43 13.55 7.81
N GLY A 190 0.69 12.79 8.61
CA GLY A 190 -0.07 13.22 9.78
C GLY A 190 0.71 14.14 10.71
N THR A 191 0.03 15.16 11.23
CA THR A 191 0.63 16.10 12.18
C THR A 191 0.53 15.53 13.58
N PRO A 192 1.65 15.44 14.31
CA PRO A 192 1.56 15.14 15.71
C PRO A 192 0.89 16.30 16.45
N GLN A 193 -0.13 15.98 17.22
CA GLN A 193 -0.63 16.90 18.25
C GLN A 193 0.28 16.84 19.47
#